data_AF-A0A817ULK6-F1
#
_entry.id   AF-A0A817ULK6-F1
#
_cell.length_a   1.000
_cell.length_b   1.000
_cell.length_c   1.000
_cell.angle_alpha   90.00
_cell.angle_beta   90.00
_cell.angle_gamma   90.00
#
_symmetry.space_group_name_H-M   'P 1'
#
loop_
_entity.id
_entity.type
_entity.pdbx_description
1 polymer ?
#
loop_
_entity_poly.entity_id
_entity_poly.type
_entity_poly.pdbx_seq_one_letter_code
_entity_poly.pdbx_strand_id
1 'polypeptide(L)' 'MKQGTVIMGGNGGGTAANQFNIPIGLSFDRHGNLYVADFGGQRVQRFSIEKD' A
#
# COMPACT_ATOMS: atom_id res chain seq x y z
N MET A 1 3.33 24.06 -6.84
CA MET A 1 3.19 22.91 -5.91
C MET A 1 3.17 21.65 -6.76
N LYS A 2 3.90 20.58 -6.41
CA LYS A 2 3.79 19.30 -7.14
C LYS A 2 2.52 18.58 -6.72
N GLN A 3 1.72 18.12 -7.67
CA GLN A 3 0.52 17.33 -7.40
C GLN A 3 0.95 15.86 -7.24
N GLY A 4 0.56 15.25 -6.11
CA GLY A 4 0.76 13.82 -5.89
C GLY A 4 -0.40 13.01 -6.44
N THR A 5 -0.12 11.80 -6.93
CA THR A 5 -1.13 10.83 -7.33
C THR A 5 -1.27 9.78 -6.23
N VAL A 6 -2.49 9.48 -5.82
CA VAL A 6 -2.76 8.35 -4.94
C VAL A 6 -2.65 7.09 -5.78
N ILE A 7 -1.64 6.28 -5.49
CA ILE A 7 -1.41 5.00 -6.18
C ILE A 7 -1.98 3.81 -5.38
N MET A 8 -2.23 3.97 -4.07
CA MET A 8 -2.68 2.91 -3.16
C MET A 8 -3.42 3.49 -1.95
N GLY A 9 -4.26 2.69 -1.29
CA GLY A 9 -4.91 3.06 -0.02
C GLY A 9 -6.01 4.12 -0.11
N GLY A 10 -6.41 4.51 -1.33
CA GLY A 10 -7.40 5.56 -1.57
C GLY A 10 -8.83 5.24 -1.13
N ASN A 11 -9.11 4.01 -0.68
CA ASN A 11 -10.45 3.53 -0.35
C ASN A 11 -10.77 3.54 1.16
N GLY A 12 -10.06 4.36 1.93
CA GLY A 12 -10.27 4.54 3.36
C GLY A 12 -9.74 3.39 4.23
N GLY A 13 -10.09 3.43 5.51
CA GLY A 13 -9.67 2.43 6.48
C GLY A 13 -10.47 1.13 6.37
N GLY A 14 -9.80 -0.02 6.52
CA GLY A 14 -10.44 -1.34 6.48
C GLY A 14 -9.52 -2.47 6.05
N THR A 15 -10.12 -3.65 5.83
CA THR A 15 -9.40 -4.90 5.55
C THR A 15 -9.58 -5.41 4.12
N ALA A 16 -10.21 -4.64 3.22
CA ALA A 16 -10.27 -4.98 1.79
C ALA A 16 -8.91 -4.78 1.08
N ALA A 17 -8.72 -5.34 -0.12
CA ALA A 17 -7.45 -5.36 -0.86
C ALA A 17 -6.87 -3.97 -1.25
N ASN A 18 -7.63 -2.89 -1.08
CA ASN A 18 -7.20 -1.51 -1.35
C ASN A 18 -7.44 -0.57 -0.15
N GLN A 19 -7.54 -1.17 1.04
CA GLN A 19 -7.71 -0.48 2.31
C GLN A 19 -6.57 -0.84 3.26
N PHE A 20 -6.37 0.00 4.26
CA PHE A 20 -5.42 -0.24 5.34
C PHE A 20 -6.09 -0.14 6.70
N ASN A 21 -5.65 -0.96 7.63
CA ASN A 21 -6.05 -0.94 9.02
C ASN A 21 -4.78 -0.93 9.89
N ILE A 22 -4.35 0.26 10.32
CA ILE A 22 -3.12 0.48 11.09
C ILE A 22 -1.86 -0.01 10.32
N PRO A 23 -1.49 0.62 9.19
CA PRO A 23 -0.24 0.31 8.51
C PRO A 23 0.95 0.83 9.34
N ILE A 24 1.94 -0.04 9.58
CA ILE A 24 3.08 0.27 10.47
C ILE A 24 4.44 0.28 9.78
N GLY A 25 4.52 -0.20 8.54
CA GLY A 25 5.79 -0.30 7.83
C GLY A 25 5.61 -0.45 6.33
N LEU A 26 6.61 0.03 5.59
CA LEU A 26 6.65 -0.01 4.14
C LEU A 26 8.07 -0.29 3.64
N SER A 27 8.19 -1.12 2.61
CA SER A 27 9.47 -1.45 1.96
C SER A 27 9.25 -1.74 0.48
N PHE A 28 10.26 -1.45 -0.32
CA PHE A 28 10.31 -1.84 -1.73
C PHE A 28 11.17 -3.08 -1.92
N ASP A 29 10.84 -3.91 -2.91
CA ASP A 29 11.77 -4.91 -3.44
C ASP A 29 12.58 -4.36 -4.63
N ARG A 30 13.49 -5.18 -5.15
CA ARG A 30 14.36 -4.82 -6.29
C ARG A 30 13.61 -4.59 -7.61
N HIS A 31 12.36 -5.05 -7.71
CA HIS A 31 11.50 -4.85 -8.86
C HIS A 31 10.60 -3.61 -8.69
N GLY A 32 10.71 -2.91 -7.56
CA GLY A 32 9.92 -1.73 -7.27
C GLY A 32 8.52 -2.03 -6.74
N ASN A 33 8.19 -3.29 -6.38
CA ASN A 33 6.92 -3.57 -5.73
C ASN A 33 6.93 -3.00 -4.32
N LEU A 34 5.83 -2.36 -3.90
CA LEU A 34 5.64 -1.89 -2.54
C LEU A 34 5.03 -3.00 -1.68
N TYR A 35 5.61 -3.22 -0.51
CA TYR A 35 5.05 -4.05 0.55
C TYR A 35 4.64 -3.16 1.71
N VAL A 36 3.43 -3.37 2.22
CA VAL A 36 2.88 -2.65 3.37
C VAL A 36 2.54 -3.65 4.47
N ALA A 37 3.16 -3.48 5.64
CA ALA A 37 2.80 -4.22 6.84
C ALA A 37 1.58 -3.57 7.50
N ASP A 38 0.43 -4.21 7.36
CA ASP A 38 -0.89 -3.72 7.76
C ASP A 38 -1.31 -4.40 9.07
N PHE A 39 -0.92 -3.81 10.21
CA PHE A 39 -0.97 -4.47 11.52
C PHE A 39 -2.38 -4.82 11.97
N GLY A 40 -3.31 -3.88 11.91
CA GLY A 40 -4.72 -4.11 12.21
C GLY A 40 -5.43 -4.97 11.17
N GLY A 41 -4.89 -5.03 9.95
CA GLY A 41 -5.31 -5.98 8.91
C GLY A 41 -4.70 -7.39 9.07
N GLN A 42 -3.78 -7.57 10.02
CA GLN A 42 -3.03 -8.81 10.28
C GLN A 42 -2.41 -9.42 9.02
N ARG A 43 -1.88 -8.57 8.13
CA ARG A 43 -1.38 -8.99 6.81
C ARG A 43 -0.22 -8.14 6.31
N VAL A 44 0.44 -8.63 5.28
CA VAL A 44 1.32 -7.84 4.42
C VAL A 44 0.68 -7.76 3.04
N GLN A 45 0.47 -6.54 2.54
CA GLN A 45 -0.08 -6.31 1.20
C GLN A 45 1.05 -5.94 0.24
N ARG A 46 1.03 -6.53 -0.97
CA ARG A 46 1.99 -6.22 -2.04
C ARG A 46 1.27 -5.50 -3.18
N PHE A 47 1.88 -4.44 -3.69
CA PHE A 47 1.41 -3.71 -4.84
C PHE A 47 2.51 -3.61 -5.89
N SER A 48 2.19 -4.03 -7.10
CA SER A 48 3.06 -3.82 -8.25
C SER A 48 3.00 -2.36 -8.67
N ILE A 49 4.16 -1.73 -8.83
CA ILE A 49 4.27 -0.37 -9.40
C ILE A 49 4.63 -0.45 -10.88
N GLU A 50 4.27 -1.55 -11.54
CA GLU A 50 4.32 -1.62 -12.99
C GLU A 50 3.37 -0.55 -13.53
N LYS A 51 3.93 0.30 -14.40
CA LYS A 51 3.13 1.23 -15.19
C LYS A 51 2.48 0.39 -16.29
N ASP A 52 1.17 0.31 -16.29
CA ASP A 52 0.44 0.15 -17.55
C ASP A 52 0.82 1.31 -18.51
#